data_AF-A0AAN7KJF6-F1
#
_entry.id   AF-A0AAN7KJF6-F1
#
_cell.length_a   1.000
_cell.length_b   1.000
_cell.length_c   1.000
_cell.angle_alpha   90.00
_cell.angle_beta   90.00
_cell.angle_gamma   90.00
#
_symmetry.space_group_name_H-M   'P 1'
#
loop_
_entity.id
_entity.type
_entity.pdbx_description
1 polymer ?
#
loop_
_entity_poly.entity_id
_entity_poly.type
_entity_poly.pdbx_seq_one_letter_code
_entity_poly.pdbx_strand_id
1 'polypeptide(L)'
;MNNLLCLKYITRLYLFEISHTWLQFLFKAGMHIYGRAAANGKRVQSNMGAKNHAIVLPDANMNATLNALVAAGFGAAGQRCMALGTVVFVGDSKLWEEKLVERAKSLKVNSGLDPDADLGPLLANRQRNALAN
;
A
#
# COMPACT_ATOMS: atom_id res chain seq x y z
N MET A 1 -12.42 0.98 27.22
CA MET A 1 -13.64 1.33 26.44
C MET A 1 -13.26 1.30 24.96
N ASN A 2 -13.86 0.37 24.23
CA ASN A 2 -13.31 -0.19 22.98
C ASN A 2 -13.58 0.67 21.75
N ASN A 3 -12.52 1.05 21.03
CA ASN A 3 -12.53 1.73 19.72
C ASN A 3 -13.31 0.97 18.61
N LEU A 4 -13.70 -0.29 18.84
CA LEU A 4 -14.55 -1.07 17.93
C LEU A 4 -16.04 -0.65 17.92
N LEU A 5 -16.52 0.04 18.96
CA LEU A 5 -17.91 0.52 18.98
C LEU A 5 -18.12 1.70 18.02
N CYS A 6 -17.12 2.59 17.89
CA CYS A 6 -17.20 3.76 17.01
C CYS A 6 -17.33 3.35 15.53
N LEU A 7 -16.55 2.36 15.06
CA LEU A 7 -16.61 1.89 13.67
C LEU A 7 -17.94 1.20 13.33
N LYS A 8 -18.53 0.44 14.27
CA LYS A 8 -19.82 -0.23 14.07
C LYS A 8 -20.98 0.77 13.96
N TYR A 9 -20.91 1.90 14.67
CA TYR A 9 -21.91 2.96 14.57
C TYR A 9 -21.75 3.79 13.30
N ILE A 10 -20.50 4.10 12.89
CA ILE A 10 -20.23 4.83 11.64
C ILE A 10 -20.66 4.02 10.41
N THR A 11 -20.47 2.69 10.39
CA THR A 11 -20.97 1.88 9.24
C THR A 11 -22.49 1.78 9.18
N ARG A 12 -23.20 1.87 10.31
CA ARG A 12 -24.67 1.76 10.34
C ARG A 12 -25.39 3.07 9.99
N LEU A 13 -24.78 4.22 10.28
CA LEU A 13 -25.36 5.53 9.98
C LEU A 13 -25.14 5.97 8.51
N TYR A 14 -24.03 5.61 7.88
CA TYR A 14 -23.72 6.11 6.52
C TYR A 14 -24.33 5.29 5.38
N LEU A 15 -24.88 4.09 5.65
CA LEU A 15 -25.39 3.20 4.59
C LEU A 15 -26.85 3.45 4.17
N PHE A 16 -27.63 4.20 4.95
CA PHE A 16 -29.07 4.36 4.67
C PHE A 16 -29.42 5.62 3.86
N GLU A 17 -28.64 6.71 3.96
CA GLU A 17 -29.09 8.03 3.49
C GLU A 17 -28.24 8.74 2.43
N ILE A 18 -27.16 8.14 1.93
CA ILE A 18 -26.23 8.90 1.07
C ILE A 18 -26.31 8.38 -0.37
N SER A 19 -26.73 9.28 -1.28
CA SER A 19 -26.90 9.00 -2.71
C SER A 19 -25.57 8.80 -3.45
N HIS A 20 -24.46 9.30 -2.91
CA HIS A 20 -23.10 9.16 -3.46
C HIS A 20 -22.04 9.21 -2.35
N THR A 21 -21.41 8.08 -2.04
CA THR A 21 -20.29 8.04 -1.10
C THR A 21 -19.14 7.27 -1.71
N TRP A 22 -18.03 7.97 -1.93
CA TRP A 22 -16.75 7.36 -2.29
C TRP A 22 -16.14 6.78 -1.02
N LEU A 23 -16.17 5.46 -0.87
CA LEU A 23 -15.64 4.80 0.31
C LEU A 23 -14.53 3.82 -0.07
N GLN A 24 -13.34 4.02 0.48
CA GLN A 24 -12.15 3.23 0.21
C GLN A 24 -11.94 2.20 1.33
N PHE A 25 -11.92 0.90 1.01
CA PHE A 25 -11.94 -0.18 2.00
C PHE A 25 -10.96 -1.32 1.67
N LEU A 26 -10.41 -1.97 2.71
CA LEU A 26 -9.55 -3.16 2.61
C LEU A 26 -10.29 -4.37 2.01
N PHE A 27 -9.57 -5.33 1.42
CA PHE A 27 -10.13 -6.37 0.54
C PHE A 27 -11.37 -7.12 1.08
N LYS A 28 -11.38 -7.60 2.33
CA LYS A 28 -12.57 -8.27 2.89
C LYS A 28 -13.72 -7.30 3.20
N ALA A 29 -13.39 -6.11 3.68
CA ALA A 29 -14.38 -5.08 3.97
C ALA A 29 -14.98 -4.49 2.68
N GLY A 30 -14.17 -4.28 1.66
CA GLY A 30 -14.58 -3.80 0.34
C GLY A 30 -15.58 -4.73 -0.32
N MET A 31 -15.30 -6.05 -0.38
CA MET A 31 -16.25 -7.03 -0.90
C MET A 31 -17.58 -7.03 -0.14
N HIS A 32 -17.52 -7.01 1.20
CA HIS A 32 -18.71 -7.02 2.05
C HIS A 32 -19.58 -5.77 1.83
N ILE A 33 -18.94 -4.61 1.74
CA ILE A 33 -19.63 -3.33 1.58
C ILE A 33 -20.16 -3.17 0.17
N TYR A 34 -19.38 -3.56 -0.84
CA TYR A 34 -19.81 -3.60 -2.24
C TYR A 34 -21.05 -4.47 -2.40
N GLY A 35 -21.02 -5.72 -1.90
CA GLY A 35 -22.14 -6.65 -2.00
C GLY A 35 -23.41 -6.13 -1.31
N ARG A 36 -23.28 -5.52 -0.13
CA ARG A 36 -24.41 -4.91 0.57
C ARG A 36 -24.97 -3.69 -0.18
N ALA A 37 -24.11 -2.79 -0.65
CA ALA A 37 -24.54 -1.58 -1.35
C ALA A 37 -25.25 -1.92 -2.67
N ALA A 38 -24.68 -2.85 -3.46
CA ALA A 38 -25.27 -3.32 -4.70
C ALA A 38 -26.64 -3.96 -4.47
N ALA A 39 -26.78 -4.81 -3.45
CA ALA A 39 -28.07 -5.44 -3.10
C ALA A 39 -29.16 -4.43 -2.70
N ASN A 40 -28.77 -3.22 -2.27
CA ASN A 40 -29.70 -2.13 -1.91
C ASN A 40 -29.85 -1.08 -3.03
N GLY A 41 -29.40 -1.38 -4.26
CA GLY A 41 -29.52 -0.48 -5.40
C GLY A 41 -28.67 0.79 -5.30
N LYS A 42 -27.62 0.79 -4.48
CA LYS A 42 -26.73 1.95 -4.29
C LYS A 42 -25.52 1.88 -5.22
N ARG A 43 -25.13 3.02 -5.78
CA ARG A 43 -23.85 3.17 -6.49
C ARG A 43 -22.71 3.10 -5.48
N VAL A 44 -21.70 2.28 -5.77
CA VAL A 44 -20.55 2.09 -4.88
C VAL A 44 -19.27 1.96 -5.70
N GLN A 45 -18.22 2.64 -5.25
CA GLN A 45 -16.85 2.38 -5.69
C GLN A 45 -16.07 1.84 -4.50
N SER A 46 -15.43 0.69 -4.69
CA SER A 46 -14.58 0.07 -3.67
C SER A 46 -13.15 -0.03 -4.18
N ASN A 47 -12.30 0.90 -3.76
CA ASN A 47 -10.87 0.84 -4.05
C ASN A 47 -10.20 -0.07 -3.02
N MET A 48 -9.70 -1.21 -3.48
CA MET A 48 -9.14 -2.27 -2.64
C MET A 48 -7.63 -2.41 -2.87
N GLY A 49 -7.01 -3.46 -2.31
CA GLY A 49 -5.59 -3.73 -2.52
C GLY A 49 -5.25 -3.91 -4.00
N ALA A 50 -4.08 -3.41 -4.41
CA ALA A 50 -3.54 -3.54 -5.76
C ALA A 50 -2.17 -4.21 -5.72
N LYS A 51 -1.77 -4.81 -6.85
CA LYS A 51 -0.40 -5.25 -7.09
C LYS A 51 0.21 -4.31 -8.13
N ASN A 52 0.96 -3.31 -7.66
CA ASN A 52 1.56 -2.31 -8.54
C ASN A 52 2.87 -2.85 -9.12
N HIS A 53 3.06 -2.63 -10.43
CA HIS A 53 4.21 -3.08 -11.20
C HIS A 53 4.93 -1.85 -11.78
N ALA A 54 6.27 -1.85 -11.75
CA ALA A 54 7.07 -0.90 -12.51
C ALA A 54 7.81 -1.65 -13.60
N ILE A 55 7.77 -1.12 -14.82
CA ILE A 55 8.53 -1.64 -15.95
C ILE A 55 9.70 -0.70 -16.18
N VAL A 56 10.92 -1.24 -16.12
CA VAL A 56 12.16 -0.48 -16.26
C VAL A 56 12.76 -0.80 -17.63
N LEU A 57 12.82 0.22 -18.47
CA LEU A 57 13.46 0.15 -19.78
C LEU A 57 14.97 0.47 -19.67
N PRO A 58 15.81 -0.09 -20.55
CA PRO A 58 17.26 0.09 -20.50
C PRO A 58 17.73 1.52 -20.84
N ASP A 59 16.89 2.32 -21.49
CA ASP A 59 17.14 3.73 -21.83
C ASP A 59 16.78 4.70 -20.69
N ALA A 60 16.17 4.22 -19.61
CA ALA A 60 15.83 5.04 -18.46
C ALA A 60 17.09 5.55 -17.73
N ASN A 61 16.97 6.69 -17.05
CA ASN A 61 18.04 7.17 -16.18
C ASN A 61 18.17 6.27 -14.94
N MET A 62 19.20 5.42 -14.91
CA MET A 62 19.43 4.44 -13.85
C MET A 62 19.32 5.02 -12.44
N ASN A 63 20.00 6.13 -12.13
CA ASN A 63 20.03 6.67 -10.77
C ASN A 63 18.66 7.21 -10.34
N ALA A 64 17.99 7.97 -11.21
CA ALA A 64 16.65 8.49 -10.95
C ALA A 64 15.65 7.34 -10.78
N THR A 65 15.70 6.34 -11.65
CA THR A 65 14.85 5.15 -11.59
C THR A 65 15.04 4.39 -10.28
N LEU A 66 16.28 4.05 -9.91
CA LEU A 66 16.55 3.30 -8.68
C LEU A 66 16.09 4.05 -7.43
N ASN A 67 16.31 5.36 -7.35
CA ASN A 67 15.84 6.17 -6.23
C ASN A 67 14.30 6.20 -6.16
N ALA A 68 13.63 6.31 -7.31
CA ALA A 68 12.17 6.27 -7.38
C ALA A 68 11.61 4.90 -6.98
N LEU A 69 12.24 3.80 -7.39
CA LEU A 69 11.84 2.44 -7.02
C LEU A 69 11.94 2.22 -5.50
N VAL A 70 13.02 2.68 -4.87
CA VAL A 70 13.19 2.58 -3.41
C VAL A 70 12.10 3.38 -2.69
N ALA A 71 11.86 4.62 -3.11
CA ALA A 71 10.83 5.46 -2.50
C ALA A 71 9.42 4.87 -2.70
N ALA A 72 9.13 4.30 -3.87
CA ALA A 72 7.84 3.70 -4.18
C ALA A 72 7.61 2.36 -3.46
N GLY A 73 8.65 1.56 -3.26
CA GLY A 73 8.57 0.27 -2.58
C GLY A 73 8.56 0.39 -1.05
N PHE A 74 9.46 1.22 -0.50
CA PHE A 74 9.67 1.31 0.95
C PHE A 74 8.98 2.51 1.61
N GLY A 75 8.43 3.45 0.85
CA GLY A 75 7.68 4.58 1.41
C GLY A 75 6.58 4.14 2.38
N ALA A 76 6.59 4.68 3.61
CA ALA A 76 5.73 4.24 4.73
C ALA A 76 5.79 2.72 5.01
N ALA A 77 6.99 2.14 4.94
CA ALA A 77 7.25 0.71 5.11
C ALA A 77 6.47 -0.18 4.13
N GLY A 78 6.20 0.32 2.92
CA GLY A 78 5.43 -0.40 1.89
C GLY A 78 3.94 -0.55 2.22
N GLN A 79 3.44 0.09 3.28
CA GLN A 79 2.04 0.00 3.72
C GLN A 79 1.15 1.05 3.02
N ARG A 80 1.34 1.21 1.71
CA ARG A 80 0.52 2.09 0.85
C ARG A 80 -0.16 1.27 -0.23
N CYS A 81 -1.40 1.61 -0.60
CA CYS A 81 -2.10 0.91 -1.70
C CYS A 81 -1.39 1.06 -3.06
N MET A 82 -0.62 2.15 -3.22
CA MET A 82 0.23 2.43 -4.38
C MET A 82 1.68 1.96 -4.19
N ALA A 83 1.99 1.25 -3.10
CA ALA A 83 3.35 0.74 -2.88
C ALA A 83 3.73 -0.22 -4.01
N LEU A 84 4.96 -0.07 -4.49
CA LEU A 84 5.47 -0.88 -5.57
C LEU A 84 5.85 -2.27 -5.04
N GLY A 85 5.14 -3.29 -5.51
CA GLY A 85 5.34 -4.67 -5.04
C GLY A 85 6.13 -5.55 -6.00
N THR A 86 6.31 -5.11 -7.25
CA THR A 86 6.98 -5.86 -8.30
C THR A 86 7.66 -4.90 -9.28
N VAL A 87 8.89 -5.23 -9.67
CA VAL A 87 9.65 -4.54 -10.71
C VAL A 87 9.94 -5.53 -11.83
N VAL A 88 9.77 -5.09 -13.08
CA VAL A 88 10.09 -5.84 -14.29
C VAL A 88 11.21 -5.11 -15.00
N PHE A 89 12.42 -5.69 -14.98
CA PHE A 89 13.57 -5.17 -15.71
C PHE A 89 13.56 -5.71 -17.15
N VAL A 90 13.67 -4.83 -18.12
CA VAL A 90 13.71 -5.17 -19.55
C VAL A 90 15.15 -5.13 -20.07
N GLY A 91 15.59 -6.22 -20.68
CA GLY A 91 16.91 -6.33 -21.32
C GLY A 91 18.06 -6.07 -20.34
N ASP A 92 18.98 -5.20 -20.73
CA ASP A 92 20.22 -4.90 -19.98
C ASP A 92 19.98 -4.20 -18.63
N SER A 93 18.77 -3.67 -18.39
CA SER A 93 18.43 -3.07 -17.09
C SER A 93 18.39 -4.08 -15.94
N LYS A 94 18.39 -5.39 -16.22
CA LYS A 94 18.50 -6.45 -15.21
C LYS A 94 19.75 -6.29 -14.33
N LEU A 95 20.84 -5.75 -14.88
CA LEU A 95 22.09 -5.50 -14.14
C LEU A 95 21.92 -4.47 -13.00
N TRP A 96 20.81 -3.73 -12.97
CA TRP A 96 20.55 -2.72 -11.95
C TRP A 96 19.95 -3.30 -10.67
N GLU A 97 19.56 -4.58 -10.67
CA GLU A 97 18.98 -5.28 -9.52
C GLU A 97 19.89 -5.20 -8.29
N GLU A 98 21.19 -5.46 -8.46
CA GLU A 98 22.16 -5.40 -7.36
C GLU A 98 22.23 -4.00 -6.74
N LYS A 99 22.25 -2.97 -7.59
CA LYS A 99 22.25 -1.56 -7.17
C LYS A 99 20.95 -1.13 -6.48
N LEU A 100 19.83 -1.77 -6.82
CA LEU A 100 18.56 -1.58 -6.12
C LEU A 100 18.62 -2.20 -4.72
N VAL A 101 19.15 -3.42 -4.61
CA VAL A 101 19.33 -4.12 -3.33
C VAL A 101 20.27 -3.35 -2.40
N GLU A 102 21.38 -2.82 -2.92
CA GLU A 102 22.31 -1.98 -2.16
C GLU A 102 21.61 -0.76 -1.54
N ARG A 103 20.83 -0.03 -2.34
CA ARG A 103 20.08 1.14 -1.86
C ARG A 103 18.98 0.77 -0.86
N ALA A 104 18.33 -0.36 -1.06
CA ALA A 104 17.34 -0.85 -0.09
C ALA A 104 18.00 -1.19 1.26
N LYS A 105 19.19 -1.80 1.23
CA LYS A 105 19.96 -2.14 2.44
C LYS A 105 20.51 -0.91 3.17
N SER A 106 20.73 0.20 2.47
CA SER A 106 21.21 1.44 3.10
C SER A 106 20.15 2.21 3.89
N LEU A 107 18.86 1.83 3.76
CA LEU A 107 17.77 2.49 4.49
C LEU A 107 17.92 2.27 5.99
N LYS A 108 17.87 3.35 6.76
CA LYS A 108 17.89 3.33 8.22
C LYS A 108 16.50 3.01 8.76
N VAL A 109 16.34 1.81 9.32
CA VAL A 109 15.10 1.38 9.97
C VAL A 109 15.14 1.77 11.44
N ASN A 110 14.25 2.66 11.87
CA ASN A 110 14.16 3.07 13.28
C ASN A 110 12.75 3.55 13.66
N SER A 111 12.61 4.08 14.88
CA SER A 111 11.40 4.75 15.34
C SER A 111 10.97 5.85 14.37
N GLY A 112 9.66 5.98 14.10
CA GLY A 112 9.13 7.06 13.26
C GLY A 112 9.26 8.46 13.87
N LEU A 113 9.77 8.57 15.10
CA LEU A 113 10.09 9.84 15.76
C LEU A 113 11.57 10.24 15.60
N ASP A 114 12.41 9.32 15.11
CA ASP A 114 13.81 9.60 14.84
C ASP A 114 13.92 10.38 13.50
N PRO A 115 14.49 11.61 13.51
CA PRO A 115 14.64 12.39 12.28
C PRO A 115 15.59 11.75 11.26
N ASP A 116 16.47 10.84 11.68
CA ASP A 116 17.41 10.13 10.80
C ASP A 116 16.85 8.80 10.26
N ALA A 117 15.61 8.46 10.59
CA ALA A 117 14.97 7.22 10.12
C ALA A 117 14.43 7.37 8.69
N ASP A 118 14.88 6.51 7.78
CA ASP A 118 14.31 6.39 6.44
C ASP A 118 13.04 5.53 6.44
N LEU A 119 12.97 4.55 7.35
CA LEU A 119 11.90 3.55 7.40
C LEU A 119 11.37 3.37 8.83
N GLY A 120 10.10 3.74 9.03
CA GLY A 120 9.38 3.53 10.29
C GLY A 120 8.91 2.09 10.50
N PRO A 121 8.38 1.77 11.69
CA PRO A 121 7.87 0.44 12.01
C PRO A 121 6.59 0.10 11.23
N LEU A 122 6.33 -1.20 11.12
CA LEU A 122 5.02 -1.71 10.67
C LEU A 122 3.93 -1.33 11.67
N LEU A 123 2.71 -1.16 11.17
CA LEU A 123 1.59 -0.67 11.98
C LEU A 123 1.19 -1.65 13.10
N ALA A 124 1.26 -2.96 12.85
CA ALA A 124 0.96 -3.97 13.87
C ALA A 124 1.68 -5.29 13.64
N ASN A 125 1.74 -6.13 14.68
CA ASN A 125 2.39 -7.44 14.66
C ASN A 125 1.82 -8.37 13.57
N ARG A 126 0.54 -8.22 13.22
CA ARG A 126 -0.08 -9.01 12.14
C ARG A 126 0.65 -8.80 10.80
N GLN A 127 1.01 -7.57 10.47
CA GLN A 127 1.74 -7.23 9.25
C GLN A 127 3.16 -7.80 9.28
N ARG A 128 3.83 -7.74 10.44
CA ARG A 128 5.15 -8.36 10.63
C ARG A 128 5.10 -9.87 10.38
N ASN A 129 4.14 -10.56 11.00
CA ASN A 129 4.00 -12.01 10.86
C ASN A 129 3.65 -12.43 9.43
N ALA A 130 2.92 -11.60 8.70
CA ALA A 130 2.58 -11.86 7.29
C ALA A 130 3.80 -11.78 6.35
N LEU A 131 4.86 -11.06 6.72
CA LEU A 131 6.10 -10.93 5.94
C LEU A 131 7.16 -11.97 6.30
N ALA A 132 7.02 -12.64 7.46
CA ALA A 132 8.01 -13.59 7.97
C ALA A 132 7.83 -15.04 7.47
N ASN A 133 6.81 -15.29 6.63
CA ASN A 133 6.52 -16.58 6.00
C ASN A 133 6.73 -16.46 4.49
#